data_AF-A0A3M7D3I0-F1
#
_entry.id   AF-A0A3M7D3I0-F1
#
_cell.length_a   1.000
_cell.length_b   1.000
_cell.length_c   1.000
_cell.angle_alpha   90.00
_cell.angle_beta   90.00
_cell.angle_gamma   90.00
#
_symmetry.space_group_name_H-M   'P 1'
#
loop_
_entity.id
_entity.type
_entity.pdbx_description
1 polymer ?
#
loop_
_entity_poly.entity_id
_entity_poly.type
_entity_poly.pdbx_seq_one_letter_code
_entity_poly.pdbx_strand_id
1 'polypeptide(L)'
;MGNMASAVEDTVVIEEGCQIRKLSDREWETAKNITLHLQQASSTLLDQPVGLLRYLSDFKGWTLKKATQQPGCSFSVSNVGVFEDSEPKHPAGVKIKDMIFSQSADGTGAPFNLNLASAKSDGTLNMVMTWWPGMLGVENEGRFMDEVSDRVVEELKTMQGNKACRSN
;
A
#
# COMPACT_ATOMS: atom_id res chain seq x y z
N MET A 1 -24.93 -1.65 -3.08
CA MET A 1 -24.96 -0.47 -2.20
C MET A 1 -23.53 0.03 -2.09
N GLY A 2 -23.29 1.27 -2.49
CA GLY A 2 -21.96 1.81 -2.73
C GLY A 2 -21.17 1.95 -1.44
N ASN A 3 -20.01 1.30 -1.37
CA ASN A 3 -18.99 1.61 -0.39
C ASN A 3 -18.27 2.87 -0.86
N MET A 4 -18.83 4.04 -0.53
CA MET A 4 -18.01 5.27 -0.53
C MET A 4 -17.12 5.18 0.70
N ALA A 5 -15.94 4.59 0.55
CA ALA A 5 -14.82 4.99 1.38
C ALA A 5 -14.54 6.44 0.99
N SER A 6 -14.67 7.38 1.93
CA SER A 6 -14.12 8.71 1.74
C SER A 6 -12.62 8.53 1.48
N ALA A 7 -12.21 8.67 0.22
CA ALA A 7 -10.81 8.68 -0.14
C ALA A 7 -10.33 10.12 -0.04
N VAL A 8 -9.35 10.36 0.83
CA VAL A 8 -8.54 11.57 0.77
C VAL A 8 -7.43 11.24 -0.21
N GLU A 9 -7.40 11.96 -1.32
CA GLU A 9 -6.34 11.85 -2.33
C GLU A 9 -5.42 13.05 -2.15
N ASP A 10 -4.15 12.78 -1.91
CA ASP A 10 -3.10 13.80 -1.89
C ASP A 10 -1.98 13.37 -2.85
N THR A 11 -1.49 14.32 -3.64
CA THR A 11 -0.45 14.08 -4.64
C THR A 11 0.78 14.87 -4.25
N VAL A 12 1.80 14.17 -3.79
CA VAL A 12 3.09 14.77 -3.48
C VAL A 12 4.00 14.65 -4.69
N VAL A 13 4.24 15.79 -5.36
CA VAL A 13 5.21 15.85 -6.46
C VAL A 13 6.62 15.79 -5.87
N ILE A 14 7.36 14.79 -6.33
CA ILE A 14 8.78 14.60 -6.04
C ILE A 14 9.57 15.16 -7.23
N GLU A 15 10.41 16.17 -7.01
CA GLU A 15 11.14 16.84 -8.11
C GLU A 15 12.08 15.87 -8.86
N GLU A 16 11.90 15.76 -10.17
CA GLU A 16 12.76 15.02 -11.11
C GLU A 16 14.13 15.70 -11.26
N GLY A 17 14.97 15.57 -10.24
CA GLY A 17 16.33 16.14 -10.25
C GLY A 17 17.17 15.78 -9.04
N CYS A 18 16.57 15.09 -8.06
CA CYS A 18 17.26 14.68 -6.85
C CYS A 18 17.87 13.29 -7.02
N GLN A 19 19.16 13.17 -6.74
CA GLN A 19 19.76 11.85 -6.60
C GLN A 19 19.06 11.17 -5.42
N ILE A 20 18.41 10.03 -5.65
CA ILE A 20 17.92 9.16 -4.58
C ILE A 20 19.12 8.90 -3.67
N ARG A 21 19.02 9.22 -2.38
CA ARG A 21 20.12 8.97 -1.46
C ARG A 21 20.44 7.48 -1.53
N LYS A 22 21.71 7.12 -1.55
CA LYS A 22 22.07 5.70 -1.42
C LYS A 22 21.50 5.19 -0.10
N LEU A 23 20.67 4.16 -0.17
CA LEU A 23 20.18 3.47 1.02
C LEU A 23 21.39 3.06 1.86
N SER A 24 21.29 3.34 3.16
CA SER A 24 22.27 2.92 4.16
C SER A 24 22.32 1.39 4.25
N ASP A 25 23.43 0.85 4.74
CA ASP A 25 23.58 -0.59 4.93
C ASP A 25 22.46 -1.17 5.81
N ARG A 26 21.99 -0.41 6.81
CA ARG A 26 20.88 -0.79 7.68
C ARG A 26 19.55 -0.85 6.93
N GLU A 27 19.27 0.08 6.02
CA GLU A 27 18.05 0.03 5.20
C GLU A 27 18.08 -1.15 4.23
N TRP A 28 19.23 -1.41 3.62
CA TRP A 28 19.43 -2.59 2.77
C TRP A 28 19.29 -3.90 3.53
N GLU A 29 19.86 -3.98 4.73
CA GLU A 29 19.71 -5.14 5.61
C GLU A 29 18.25 -5.34 6.02
N THR A 30 17.54 -4.26 6.33
CA THR A 30 16.11 -4.30 6.64
C THR A 30 15.30 -4.81 5.45
N ALA A 31 15.53 -4.25 4.24
CA ALA A 31 14.86 -4.69 3.03
C ALA A 31 15.11 -6.19 2.75
N LYS A 32 16.37 -6.62 2.88
CA LYS A 32 16.75 -8.04 2.74
C LYS A 32 16.02 -8.93 3.74
N ASN A 33 15.99 -8.55 5.02
CA ASN A 33 15.33 -9.33 6.06
C ASN A 33 13.82 -9.44 5.81
N ILE A 34 13.18 -8.34 5.37
CA ILE A 34 11.76 -8.35 4.96
C ILE A 34 11.56 -9.31 3.78
N THR A 35 12.38 -9.23 2.75
CA THR A 35 12.29 -10.14 1.60
C THR A 35 12.44 -11.60 2.01
N LEU A 36 13.40 -11.92 2.88
CA LEU A 36 13.60 -13.28 3.40
C LEU A 36 12.39 -13.76 4.20
N HIS A 37 11.83 -12.92 5.06
CA HIS A 37 10.63 -13.26 5.84
C HIS A 37 9.41 -13.50 4.93
N LEU A 38 9.19 -12.65 3.92
CA LEU A 38 8.12 -12.83 2.94
C LEU A 38 8.32 -14.12 2.14
N GLN A 39 9.56 -14.41 1.71
CA GLN A 39 9.89 -15.64 1.00
C GLN A 39 9.59 -16.87 1.87
N GLN A 40 10.04 -16.86 3.12
CA GLN A 40 9.77 -17.94 4.08
C GLN A 40 8.27 -18.14 4.28
N ALA A 41 7.52 -17.08 4.57
CA ALA A 41 6.06 -17.14 4.74
C ALA A 41 5.36 -17.70 3.50
N SER A 42 5.73 -17.22 2.30
CA SER A 42 5.14 -17.66 1.02
C SER A 42 5.42 -19.12 0.69
N SER A 43 6.48 -19.71 1.24
CA SER A 43 6.85 -21.11 1.03
C SER A 43 6.07 -22.10 1.91
N THR A 44 5.27 -21.60 2.85
CA THR A 44 4.46 -22.45 3.74
C THR A 44 3.06 -22.68 3.17
N LEU A 45 2.49 -23.86 3.46
CA LEU A 45 1.08 -24.16 3.18
C LEU A 45 0.15 -23.76 4.35
N LEU A 46 0.73 -23.21 5.42
CA LEU A 46 -0.02 -22.62 6.51
C LEU A 46 -0.78 -21.42 5.95
N ASP A 47 -2.05 -21.27 6.34
CA ASP A 47 -2.90 -20.16 5.90
C ASP A 47 -3.08 -20.05 4.38
N GLN A 48 -3.45 -21.17 3.73
CA GLN A 48 -4.13 -21.15 2.44
C GLN A 48 -5.66 -21.08 2.66
N PRO A 49 -6.24 -19.92 3.05
CA PRO A 49 -7.65 -19.83 3.42
C PRO A 49 -8.54 -20.30 2.27
N VAL A 50 -8.14 -20.05 1.02
CA VAL A 50 -8.86 -20.48 -0.19
C VAL A 50 -9.07 -21.99 -0.21
N GLY A 51 -8.06 -22.78 0.15
CA GLY A 51 -8.17 -24.24 0.21
C GLY A 51 -9.10 -24.73 1.32
N LEU A 52 -9.21 -23.95 2.41
CA LEU A 52 -10.04 -24.21 3.57
C LEU A 52 -11.49 -23.74 3.40
N LEU A 53 -11.76 -22.79 2.50
CA LEU A 53 -13.11 -22.28 2.23
C LEU A 53 -14.09 -23.41 1.86
N ARG A 54 -13.61 -24.48 1.22
CA ARG A 54 -14.45 -25.65 0.88
C ARG A 54 -15.04 -26.36 2.10
N TYR A 55 -14.39 -26.23 3.25
CA TYR A 55 -14.81 -26.86 4.51
C TYR A 55 -15.64 -25.91 5.38
N LEU A 56 -15.86 -24.67 4.93
CA LEU A 56 -16.61 -23.67 5.66
C LEU A 56 -18.11 -23.80 5.32
N SER A 57 -18.87 -24.46 6.19
CA SER A 57 -20.31 -24.69 6.01
C SER A 57 -21.17 -23.46 6.32
N ASP A 58 -20.75 -22.63 7.27
CA ASP A 58 -21.43 -21.36 7.62
C ASP A 58 -20.51 -20.17 7.36
N PHE A 59 -20.52 -19.71 6.11
CA PHE A 59 -19.74 -18.56 5.68
C PHE A 59 -20.14 -17.28 6.41
N LYS A 60 -21.44 -17.07 6.62
CA LYS A 60 -21.97 -15.85 7.25
C LYS A 60 -21.57 -15.78 8.72
N GLY A 61 -21.80 -16.84 9.48
CA GLY A 61 -21.44 -16.89 10.90
C GLY A 61 -19.94 -16.78 11.12
N TRP A 62 -19.13 -17.42 10.27
CA TRP A 62 -17.68 -17.25 10.31
C TRP A 62 -17.24 -15.81 10.02
N THR A 63 -17.80 -15.19 8.99
CA THR A 63 -17.48 -13.80 8.63
C THR A 63 -17.85 -12.82 9.74
N LEU A 64 -19.05 -12.95 10.31
CA LEU A 64 -19.51 -12.13 11.44
C LEU A 64 -18.63 -12.32 12.68
N LYS A 65 -18.23 -13.56 12.96
CA LYS A 65 -17.31 -13.86 14.06
C LYS A 65 -15.93 -13.24 13.80
N LYS A 66 -15.43 -13.25 12.57
CA LYS A 66 -14.15 -12.63 12.21
C LYS A 66 -14.20 -11.11 12.29
N ALA A 67 -15.28 -10.49 11.81
CA ALA A 67 -15.46 -9.04 11.85
C ALA A 67 -15.55 -8.44 13.26
N THR A 68 -15.84 -9.27 14.27
CA THR A 68 -15.87 -8.85 15.68
C THR A 68 -14.58 -9.14 16.44
N GLN A 69 -13.61 -9.83 15.80
CA GLN A 69 -12.32 -10.11 16.41
C GLN A 69 -11.37 -8.92 16.21
N GLN A 70 -10.48 -8.72 17.18
CA GLN A 70 -9.39 -7.78 17.00
C GLN A 70 -8.47 -8.26 15.86
N PRO A 71 -7.97 -7.33 15.02
CA PRO A 71 -7.02 -7.65 13.98
C PRO A 71 -5.77 -8.33 14.53
N GLY A 72 -5.30 -9.36 13.83
CA GLY A 72 -4.07 -10.08 14.18
C GLY A 72 -2.78 -9.37 13.74
N CYS A 73 -2.91 -8.25 13.02
CA CYS A 73 -1.81 -7.45 12.49
C CYS A 73 -2.11 -5.95 12.63
N SER A 74 -1.09 -5.11 12.46
CA SER A 74 -1.21 -3.66 12.60
C SER A 74 -1.65 -2.97 11.30
N PHE A 75 -1.21 -3.47 10.15
CA PHE A 75 -1.54 -2.96 8.83
C PHE A 75 -1.30 -4.05 7.78
N SER A 76 -1.83 -3.85 6.58
CA SER A 76 -1.49 -4.65 5.40
C SER A 76 -0.90 -3.76 4.31
N VAL A 77 -0.08 -4.36 3.44
CA VAL A 77 0.42 -3.72 2.22
C VAL A 77 0.08 -4.61 1.04
N SER A 78 -0.59 -4.03 0.05
CA SER A 78 -0.93 -4.69 -1.20
C SER A 78 -0.30 -3.91 -2.35
N ASN A 79 0.63 -4.54 -3.06
CA ASN A 79 1.39 -3.90 -4.14
C ASN A 79 1.13 -4.62 -5.45
N VAL A 80 0.50 -3.92 -6.40
CA VAL A 80 0.23 -4.46 -7.75
C VAL A 80 1.38 -4.24 -8.73
N GLY A 81 2.47 -3.60 -8.27
CA GLY A 81 3.69 -3.41 -9.01
C GLY A 81 3.62 -2.25 -10.02
N VAL A 82 4.41 -2.40 -11.08
CA VAL A 82 4.50 -1.43 -12.17
C VAL A 82 3.58 -1.88 -13.28
N PHE A 83 2.61 -1.05 -13.61
CA PHE A 83 1.81 -1.22 -14.80
C PHE A 83 2.62 -0.80 -16.02
N GLU A 84 2.97 -1.78 -16.85
CA GLU A 84 3.63 -1.54 -18.12
C GLU A 84 2.61 -1.18 -19.17
N ASP A 85 2.57 0.10 -19.51
CA ASP A 85 1.85 0.53 -20.69
C ASP A 85 2.72 0.27 -21.93
N SER A 86 2.32 -0.71 -22.74
CA SER A 86 3.00 -1.01 -24.00
C SER A 86 2.73 0.12 -24.99
N GLU A 87 3.77 0.63 -25.66
CA GLU A 87 3.62 1.67 -26.69
C GLU A 87 2.48 1.31 -27.65
N PRO A 88 1.47 2.19 -27.81
CA PRO A 88 0.29 1.85 -28.56
C PRO A 88 0.67 1.53 -30.01
N LYS A 89 0.46 0.29 -30.42
CA LYS A 89 0.77 -0.19 -31.79
C LYS A 89 -0.08 0.50 -32.86
N HIS A 90 -1.10 1.25 -32.46
CA HIS A 90 -2.01 1.97 -33.33
C HIS A 90 -1.93 3.47 -33.05
N PRO A 91 -1.96 4.35 -34.06
CA PRO A 91 -2.00 5.81 -33.88
C PRO A 91 -3.21 6.35 -33.07
N ALA A 92 -4.19 5.50 -32.76
CA ALA A 92 -5.34 5.81 -31.90
C ALA A 92 -5.28 5.11 -30.54
N GLY A 93 -4.13 4.53 -30.17
CA GLY A 93 -4.02 3.78 -28.92
C GLY A 93 -3.99 4.67 -27.69
N VAL A 94 -4.51 4.13 -26.59
CA VAL A 94 -4.61 4.80 -25.29
C VAL A 94 -3.32 4.56 -24.53
N LYS A 95 -2.78 5.63 -23.92
CA LYS A 95 -1.62 5.57 -23.03
C LYS A 95 -2.09 5.70 -21.57
N ILE A 96 -1.75 4.75 -20.73
CA ILE A 96 -1.95 4.81 -19.28
C ILE A 96 -0.83 5.67 -18.68
N LYS A 97 -1.23 6.82 -18.15
CA LYS A 97 -0.34 7.78 -17.49
C LYS A 97 -0.25 7.56 -15.99
N ASP A 98 -1.33 7.10 -15.40
CA ASP A 98 -1.48 7.02 -13.96
C ASP A 98 -2.31 5.79 -13.58
N MET A 99 -1.99 5.19 -12.44
CA MET A 99 -2.68 4.02 -11.93
C MET A 99 -2.87 4.13 -10.42
N ILE A 100 -4.14 4.19 -10.03
CA ILE A 100 -4.57 4.15 -8.63
C ILE A 100 -5.15 2.76 -8.36
N PHE A 101 -4.72 2.16 -7.25
CA PHE A 101 -5.24 0.90 -6.75
C PHE A 101 -5.81 1.12 -5.36
N SER A 102 -7.04 0.65 -5.13
CA SER A 102 -7.71 0.73 -3.84
C SER A 102 -8.52 -0.53 -3.58
N GLN A 103 -8.58 -0.93 -2.31
CA GLN A 103 -9.37 -2.05 -1.83
C GLN A 103 -10.46 -1.54 -0.88
N SER A 104 -11.65 -2.16 -0.93
CA SER A 104 -12.67 -1.92 0.08
C SER A 104 -12.09 -2.21 1.47
N ALA A 105 -12.46 -1.41 2.46
CA ALA A 105 -12.00 -1.57 3.82
C ALA A 105 -12.19 -3.02 4.32
N ASP A 106 -11.09 -3.63 4.78
CA ASP A 106 -11.01 -5.03 5.17
C ASP A 106 -11.54 -5.24 6.58
N GLY A 107 -12.87 -5.30 6.74
CA GLY A 107 -13.51 -5.47 8.04
C GLY A 107 -13.19 -6.79 8.76
N THR A 108 -12.46 -7.72 8.14
CA THR A 108 -12.05 -9.00 8.74
C THR A 108 -10.54 -9.17 8.90
N GLY A 109 -9.74 -8.23 8.38
CA GLY A 109 -8.29 -8.33 8.35
C GLY A 109 -7.63 -7.15 9.02
N ALA A 110 -6.76 -6.45 8.31
CA ALA A 110 -5.92 -5.43 8.92
C ALA A 110 -6.71 -4.16 9.29
N PRO A 111 -6.33 -3.44 10.37
CA PRO A 111 -6.98 -2.19 10.77
C PRO A 111 -7.02 -1.15 9.65
N PHE A 112 -5.95 -1.09 8.85
CA PHE A 112 -5.89 -0.33 7.60
C PHE A 112 -4.98 -1.04 6.58
N ASN A 113 -5.18 -0.68 5.31
CA ASN A 113 -4.50 -1.28 4.16
C ASN A 113 -3.81 -0.19 3.35
N LEU A 114 -2.54 -0.39 3.01
CA LEU A 114 -1.81 0.44 2.06
C LEU A 114 -1.81 -0.24 0.70
N ASN A 115 -2.39 0.42 -0.30
CA ASN A 115 -2.52 -0.07 -1.66
C ASN A 115 -1.56 0.70 -2.56
N LEU A 116 -0.60 -0.01 -3.16
CA LEU A 116 0.47 0.56 -3.96
C LEU A 116 0.31 0.17 -5.42
N ALA A 117 0.37 1.17 -6.30
CA ALA A 117 0.40 0.99 -7.75
C ALA A 117 1.32 2.04 -8.38
N SER A 118 1.97 1.67 -9.48
CA SER A 118 2.80 2.60 -10.23
C SER A 118 2.59 2.46 -11.72
N ALA A 119 2.70 3.57 -12.45
CA ALA A 119 2.71 3.58 -13.91
C ALA A 119 4.16 3.74 -14.40
N LYS A 120 4.56 2.93 -15.39
CA LYS A 120 5.91 3.01 -15.96
C LYS A 120 6.19 4.32 -16.70
N SER A 121 5.13 4.98 -17.16
CA SER A 121 5.20 6.10 -18.11
C SER A 121 5.78 7.38 -17.49
N ASP A 122 5.59 7.59 -16.20
CA ASP A 122 6.08 8.75 -15.44
C ASP A 122 6.86 8.37 -14.18
N GLY A 123 6.87 7.08 -13.80
CA GLY A 123 7.52 6.62 -12.58
C GLY A 123 6.78 7.01 -11.30
N THR A 124 5.52 7.46 -11.40
CA THR A 124 4.69 7.81 -10.26
C THR A 124 4.33 6.56 -9.46
N LEU A 125 4.50 6.64 -8.13
CA LEU A 125 4.02 5.65 -7.17
C LEU A 125 2.80 6.23 -6.45
N ASN A 126 1.63 5.65 -6.70
CA ASN A 126 0.41 5.94 -5.97
C ASN A 126 0.28 5.05 -4.75
N MET A 127 -0.09 5.66 -3.63
CA MET A 127 -0.37 4.99 -2.38
C MET A 127 -1.76 5.38 -1.89
N VAL A 128 -2.65 4.40 -1.73
CA VAL A 128 -3.99 4.62 -1.19
C VAL A 128 -4.13 3.90 0.14
N MET A 129 -4.39 4.66 1.20
CA MET A 129 -4.68 4.10 2.52
C MET A 129 -6.19 3.94 2.71
N THR A 130 -6.64 2.75 3.10
CA THR A 130 -8.06 2.49 3.39
C THR A 130 -8.24 1.80 4.74
N TRP A 131 -9.25 2.23 5.50
CA TRP A 131 -9.60 1.64 6.79
C TRP A 131 -11.12 1.55 6.98
N TRP A 132 -11.56 0.68 7.88
CA TRP A 132 -12.97 0.58 8.26
C TRP A 132 -13.24 1.48 9.48
N PRO A 133 -14.31 2.29 9.48
CA PRO A 133 -14.63 3.15 10.62
C PRO A 133 -14.78 2.37 11.94
N GLY A 134 -14.03 2.78 12.96
CA GLY A 134 -13.99 2.17 14.29
C GLY A 134 -12.98 1.03 14.44
N MET A 135 -12.24 0.68 13.38
CA MET A 135 -11.30 -0.43 13.38
C MET A 135 -9.91 -0.03 13.89
N LEU A 136 -9.57 1.27 13.88
CA LEU A 136 -8.28 1.76 14.35
C LEU A 136 -8.21 1.86 15.89
N GLY A 137 -9.38 1.89 16.55
CA GLY A 137 -9.46 1.95 18.01
C GLY A 137 -9.02 3.29 18.61
N VAL A 138 -9.00 4.35 17.80
CA VAL A 138 -8.65 5.73 18.21
C VAL A 138 -9.87 6.65 18.05
N GLU A 139 -9.92 7.74 18.83
CA GLU A 139 -11.07 8.65 18.85
C GLU A 139 -11.28 9.40 17.52
N ASN A 140 -10.19 9.84 16.89
CA ASN A 140 -10.23 10.56 15.61
C ASN A 140 -9.37 9.82 14.58
N GLU A 141 -10.00 8.84 13.92
CA GLU A 141 -9.36 8.00 12.92
C GLU A 141 -8.86 8.78 11.70
N GLY A 142 -9.61 9.80 11.25
CA GLY A 142 -9.20 10.65 10.13
C GLY A 142 -7.89 11.39 10.43
N ARG A 143 -7.83 12.08 11.56
CA ARG A 143 -6.60 12.76 12.00
C ARG A 143 -5.44 11.80 12.18
N PHE A 144 -5.69 10.62 12.75
CA PHE A 144 -4.64 9.61 12.90
C PHE A 144 -4.08 9.18 11.55
N MET A 145 -4.95 8.96 10.55
CA MET A 145 -4.51 8.60 9.20
C MET A 145 -3.81 9.75 8.47
N ASP A 146 -4.22 11.00 8.71
CA ASP A 146 -3.50 12.19 8.21
C ASP A 146 -2.08 12.22 8.79
N GLU A 147 -1.92 12.03 10.10
CA GLU A 147 -0.60 11.99 10.77
C GLU A 147 0.28 10.84 10.24
N VAL A 148 -0.31 9.68 9.94
CA VAL A 148 0.40 8.55 9.30
C VAL A 148 0.83 8.90 7.88
N SER A 149 -0.06 9.51 7.09
CA SER A 149 0.22 9.93 5.71
C SER A 149 1.34 10.96 5.67
N ASP A 150 1.27 12.00 6.51
CA ASP A 150 2.28 13.04 6.63
C ASP A 150 3.65 12.46 6.94
N ARG A 151 3.71 11.50 7.90
CA ARG A 151 4.94 10.81 8.26
C ARG A 151 5.56 10.06 7.09
N VAL A 152 4.74 9.33 6.32
CA VAL A 152 5.20 8.59 5.14
C VAL A 152 5.75 9.56 4.08
N VAL A 153 5.04 10.66 3.86
CA VAL A 153 5.46 11.72 2.92
C VAL A 153 6.79 12.33 3.35
N GLU A 154 6.96 12.65 4.64
CA GLU A 154 8.22 13.16 5.19
C GLU A 154 9.36 12.17 4.97
N GLU A 155 9.15 10.89 5.29
CA GLU A 155 10.17 9.85 5.09
C GLU A 155 10.57 9.72 3.62
N LEU A 156 9.61 9.67 2.70
CA LEU A 156 9.87 9.62 1.25
C LEU A 156 10.62 10.86 0.74
N LYS A 157 10.33 12.04 1.29
CA LYS A 157 11.09 13.28 1.00
C LYS A 157 12.52 13.19 1.54
N THR A 158 12.75 12.67 2.74
CA THR A 158 14.11 12.54 3.30
C THR A 158 14.99 11.53 2.57
N MET A 159 14.40 10.54 1.90
CA MET A 159 15.12 9.61 1.03
C MET A 159 15.66 10.29 -0.25
N GLN A 160 15.16 11.47 -0.59
CA GLN A 160 15.75 12.33 -1.62
C GLN A 160 16.85 13.15 -0.95
N GLY A 161 18.11 12.84 -1.25
CA GLY A 161 19.23 13.42 -0.52
C GLY A 161 19.22 14.96 -0.56
N ASN A 162 19.52 15.61 0.57
CA ASN A 162 19.72 17.07 0.64
C ASN A 162 20.76 17.52 -0.40
N LYS A 163 20.32 18.10 -1.53
CA LYS A 163 21.19 18.96 -2.33
C LYS A 163 21.30 20.30 -1.64
N ALA A 164 22.35 20.48 -0.84
CA ALA A 164 22.95 21.80 -0.71
C ALA A 164 23.50 22.17 -2.09
N CYS A 165 22.81 23.07 -2.81
CA CYS A 165 23.35 23.74 -3.99
C CYS A 165 24.68 24.42 -3.59
N ARG A 166 25.81 23.76 -3.89
CA ARG A 166 27.10 24.45 -4.00
C ARG A 166 27.11 25.12 -5.37
N SER A 167 26.85 26.42 -5.36
CA SER A 167 27.22 27.34 -6.43
C SER A 167 28.74 27.31 -6.60
N ASN A 168 29.21 26.93 -7.78
CA ASN A 168 30.51 27.34 -8.33
C ASN A 168 30.24 28.11 -9.62
#